data_AF-A0A6I4ZAI9-F1
#
_entry.id   AF-A0A6I4ZAI9-F1
#
_cell.length_a   1.000
_cell.length_b   1.000
_cell.length_c   1.000
_cell.angle_alpha   90.00
_cell.angle_beta   90.00
_cell.angle_gamma   90.00
#
_symmetry.space_group_name_H-M   'P 1'
#
loop_
_entity.id
_entity.type
_entity.pdbx_description
1 polymer ?
#
loop_
_entity_poly.entity_id
_entity_poly.type
_entity_poly.pdbx_seq_one_letter_code
_entity_poly.pdbx_strand_id
1 'polypeptide(L)'
;MSAASETTTITYHGPGDGAELWGGTQADFVLDWPNRPAREVAVLLQDAAAEALAQAASAEDGADFRAEAARAVGEAWLEAQVEREGRVDSIVVISAATLAERPELVAVARSLASGAS
;
A
#
# COMPACT_ATOMS: atom_id res chain seq x y z
N MET A 1 24.82 26.91 -1.35
CA MET A 1 23.38 26.71 -1.65
C MET A 1 23.13 25.22 -1.62
N SER A 2 22.49 24.70 -0.57
CA SER A 2 22.03 23.31 -0.57
C SER A 2 20.80 23.24 -1.46
N ALA A 3 20.86 22.47 -2.54
CA ALA A 3 19.63 22.03 -3.20
C ALA A 3 18.87 21.21 -2.15
N ALA A 4 17.68 21.65 -1.77
CA ALA A 4 16.76 20.77 -1.08
C ALA A 4 16.53 19.59 -2.03
N SER A 5 16.86 18.37 -1.60
CA SER A 5 16.46 17.18 -2.33
C SER A 5 14.95 17.25 -2.45
N GLU A 6 14.45 17.48 -3.65
CA GLU A 6 13.01 17.50 -3.88
C GLU A 6 12.55 16.04 -3.83
N THR A 7 12.08 15.62 -2.65
CA THR A 7 11.69 14.24 -2.38
C THR A 7 10.20 14.07 -2.68
N THR A 8 9.84 12.95 -3.31
CA THR A 8 8.42 12.59 -3.48
C THR A 8 7.84 12.26 -2.11
N THR A 9 6.69 12.85 -1.78
CA THR A 9 5.99 12.56 -0.53
C THR A 9 4.77 11.68 -0.83
N ILE A 10 4.60 10.60 -0.08
CA ILE A 10 3.43 9.72 -0.12
C ILE A 10 2.64 9.98 1.15
N THR A 11 1.37 10.39 1.02
CA THR A 11 0.49 10.69 2.16
C THR A 11 -0.75 9.82 2.11
N TYR A 12 -0.98 9.03 3.16
CA TYR A 12 -2.22 8.27 3.31
C TYR A 12 -3.39 9.22 3.60
N HIS A 13 -4.48 9.06 2.84
CA HIS A 13 -5.64 9.94 2.89
C HIS A 13 -6.88 9.26 3.50
N GLY A 14 -6.84 7.94 3.68
CA GLY A 14 -7.90 7.17 4.33
C GLY A 14 -8.25 5.89 3.58
N PRO A 15 -9.17 5.09 4.14
CA PRO A 15 -9.75 3.96 3.43
C PRO A 15 -10.57 4.47 2.24
N GLY A 16 -10.58 3.71 1.16
CA GLY A 16 -11.39 4.05 -0.01
C GLY A 16 -12.85 3.60 0.13
N ASP A 17 -13.78 4.47 -0.26
CA ASP A 17 -15.20 4.15 -0.32
C ASP A 17 -15.51 3.26 -1.55
N GLY A 18 -16.14 2.10 -1.35
CA GLY A 18 -16.72 1.29 -2.44
C GLY A 18 -15.86 0.13 -2.97
N ALA A 19 -14.76 -0.23 -2.31
CA ALA A 19 -13.89 -1.35 -2.68
C ALA A 19 -14.56 -2.74 -2.56
N GLU A 20 -15.64 -2.83 -1.79
CA GLU A 20 -16.42 -4.06 -1.57
C GLU A 20 -16.91 -4.68 -2.89
N LEU A 21 -17.20 -3.85 -3.90
CA LEU A 21 -17.65 -4.30 -5.23
C LEU A 21 -16.54 -4.98 -6.06
N TRP A 22 -15.28 -4.84 -5.65
CA TRP A 22 -14.11 -5.35 -6.36
C TRP A 22 -13.38 -6.47 -5.60
N GLY A 23 -13.95 -6.95 -4.48
CA GLY A 23 -13.37 -8.05 -3.69
C GLY A 23 -12.03 -7.69 -3.06
N GLY A 24 -11.95 -6.49 -2.46
CA GLY A 24 -10.75 -6.04 -1.78
C GLY A 24 -10.96 -4.85 -0.85
N THR A 25 -9.89 -4.46 -0.17
CA THR A 25 -9.82 -3.30 0.71
C THR A 25 -8.98 -2.22 0.06
N GLN A 26 -9.52 -1.01 -0.06
CA GLN A 26 -8.84 0.13 -0.68
C GLN A 26 -8.20 1.04 0.36
N ALA A 27 -7.00 1.52 0.06
CA ALA A 27 -6.31 2.59 0.75
C ALA A 27 -5.98 3.70 -0.27
N ASP A 28 -6.37 4.93 0.05
CA ASP A 28 -6.16 6.08 -0.82
C ASP A 28 -4.94 6.90 -0.38
N PHE A 29 -4.16 7.32 -1.37
CA PHE A 29 -2.91 8.06 -1.17
C PHE A 29 -2.86 9.28 -2.07
N VAL A 30 -2.15 10.31 -1.62
CA VAL A 30 -1.72 11.43 -2.43
C VAL A 30 -0.20 11.37 -2.60
N LEU A 31 0.24 11.39 -3.84
CA LEU A 31 1.65 11.48 -4.21
C LEU A 31 1.95 12.92 -4.62
N ASP A 32 2.84 13.56 -3.87
CA ASP A 32 3.35 14.90 -4.18
C ASP A 32 4.77 14.77 -4.76
N TRP A 33 4.89 15.02 -6.07
CA TRP A 33 6.18 14.99 -6.77
C TRP A 33 6.70 16.39 -7.00
N PRO A 34 8.03 16.56 -6.98
CA PRO A 34 8.65 17.78 -7.46
C PRO A 34 8.29 18.06 -8.92
N ASN A 35 7.90 19.30 -9.20
CA ASN A 35 7.64 19.79 -10.55
C ASN A 35 6.52 19.04 -11.31
N ARG A 36 5.63 18.34 -10.61
CA ARG A 36 4.42 17.73 -11.19
C ARG A 36 3.21 18.02 -10.30
N PRO A 37 1.99 18.03 -10.84
CA PRO A 37 0.80 18.08 -10.01
C PRO A 37 0.75 16.88 -9.06
N ALA A 38 0.30 17.11 -7.83
CA ALA A 38 -0.04 16.04 -6.92
C ALA A 38 -1.10 15.12 -7.54
N ARG A 39 -1.03 13.83 -7.20
CA ARG A 39 -1.90 12.80 -7.79
C ARG A 39 -2.48 11.91 -6.71
N GLU A 40 -3.76 11.64 -6.85
CA GLU A 40 -4.45 10.62 -6.08
C GLU A 40 -4.18 9.23 -6.67
N VAL A 41 -3.87 8.28 -5.79
CA VAL A 41 -3.64 6.88 -6.11
C VAL A 41 -4.46 6.02 -5.17
N ALA A 42 -5.33 5.20 -5.75
CA ALA A 42 -6.07 4.18 -5.03
C ALA A 42 -5.28 2.85 -5.07
N VAL A 43 -4.96 2.30 -3.90
CA VAL A 43 -4.37 0.97 -3.78
C VAL A 43 -5.46 0.00 -3.32
N LEU A 44 -5.79 -0.98 -4.15
CA LEU A 44 -6.73 -2.05 -3.84
C LEU A 44 -5.98 -3.32 -3.44
N LEU A 45 -6.07 -3.69 -2.18
CA LEU A 45 -5.61 -4.98 -1.65
C LEU A 45 -6.71 -6.02 -1.84
N GLN A 46 -6.53 -6.99 -2.72
CA GLN A 46 -7.54 -8.02 -2.97
C GLN A 46 -7.71 -8.96 -1.77
N ASP A 47 -8.90 -9.54 -1.60
CA ASP A 47 -9.22 -10.41 -0.47
C ASP A 47 -8.23 -11.57 -0.31
N ALA A 48 -7.87 -12.24 -1.41
CA ALA A 48 -6.90 -13.34 -1.36
C ALA A 48 -5.48 -12.87 -0.97
N ALA A 49 -5.13 -11.63 -1.30
CA ALA A 49 -3.86 -11.04 -0.88
C ALA A 49 -3.91 -10.69 0.61
N ALA A 50 -5.03 -10.12 1.09
CA ALA A 50 -5.24 -9.81 2.50
C ALA A 50 -5.19 -11.06 3.38
N GLU A 51 -5.86 -12.14 2.97
CA GLU A 51 -5.82 -13.44 3.66
C GLU A 51 -4.38 -13.98 3.77
N ALA A 52 -3.62 -13.91 2.67
CA ALA A 52 -2.22 -14.34 2.66
C ALA A 52 -1.34 -13.51 3.61
N LEU A 53 -1.58 -12.20 3.69
CA LEU A 53 -0.86 -11.31 4.62
C LEU A 53 -1.22 -11.62 6.08
N ALA A 54 -2.51 -11.86 6.39
CA ALA A 54 -2.96 -12.23 7.73
C ALA A 54 -2.30 -13.53 8.21
N GLN A 55 -2.30 -14.55 7.35
CA GLN A 55 -1.62 -15.82 7.60
C GLN A 55 -0.12 -15.61 7.83
N ALA A 56 0.54 -14.81 6.98
CA ALA A 56 1.98 -14.53 7.11
C ALA A 56 2.32 -13.77 8.40
N ALA A 57 1.41 -12.92 8.88
CA ALA A 57 1.54 -12.15 10.11
C ALA A 57 1.09 -12.91 11.37
N SER A 58 0.52 -14.12 11.22
CA SER A 58 -0.14 -14.85 12.31
C SER A 58 -1.22 -14.00 13.01
N ALA A 59 -1.95 -13.19 12.22
CA ALA A 59 -3.00 -12.30 12.67
C ALA A 59 -4.38 -12.81 12.20
N GLU A 60 -5.44 -12.31 12.84
CA GLU A 60 -6.81 -12.55 12.37
C GLU A 60 -7.09 -11.73 11.11
N ASP A 61 -7.68 -12.37 10.10
CA ASP A 61 -8.12 -11.71 8.87
C ASP A 61 -9.46 -10.98 9.09
N GLY A 62 -9.39 -9.83 9.77
CA GLY A 62 -10.53 -8.97 10.07
C GLY A 62 -10.43 -7.59 9.42
N ALA A 63 -11.53 -6.82 9.42
CA ALA A 63 -11.61 -5.51 8.77
C ALA A 63 -10.49 -4.53 9.20
N ASP A 64 -10.18 -4.49 10.49
CA ASP A 64 -9.12 -3.63 11.04
C ASP A 64 -7.73 -4.03 10.50
N PHE A 65 -7.44 -5.34 10.48
CA PHE A 65 -6.21 -5.85 9.90
C PHE A 65 -6.13 -5.54 8.41
N ARG A 66 -7.21 -5.77 7.66
CA ARG A 66 -7.23 -5.54 6.21
C ARG A 66 -7.02 -4.07 5.87
N ALA A 67 -7.63 -3.15 6.62
CA ALA A 67 -7.44 -1.71 6.43
C ALA A 67 -5.99 -1.30 6.69
N GLU A 68 -5.40 -1.77 7.79
CA GLU A 68 -4.02 -1.48 8.14
C GLU A 68 -3.02 -2.15 7.17
N ALA A 69 -3.31 -3.37 6.72
CA ALA A 69 -2.53 -4.06 5.71
C ALA A 69 -2.58 -3.34 4.36
N ALA A 70 -3.77 -2.89 3.92
CA ALA A 70 -3.92 -2.12 2.69
C ALA A 70 -3.15 -0.80 2.75
N ARG A 71 -3.19 -0.12 3.91
CA ARG A 71 -2.40 1.09 4.16
C ARG A 71 -0.90 0.81 4.09
N ALA A 72 -0.39 -0.09 4.91
CA ALA A 72 1.05 -0.31 5.05
C ALA A 72 1.68 -0.94 3.80
N VAL A 73 1.01 -1.92 3.19
CA VAL A 73 1.49 -2.57 1.97
C VAL A 73 1.34 -1.63 0.76
N GLY A 74 0.29 -0.81 0.72
CA GLY A 74 0.13 0.21 -0.31
C GLY A 74 1.25 1.25 -0.26
N GLU A 75 1.55 1.79 0.93
CA GLU A 75 2.65 2.73 1.13
C GLU A 75 3.99 2.15 0.67
N ALA A 76 4.34 0.94 1.14
CA ALA A 76 5.58 0.26 0.76
C ALA A 76 5.67 -0.03 -0.74
N TRP A 77 4.55 -0.38 -1.38
CA TRP A 77 4.51 -0.56 -2.83
C TRP A 77 4.76 0.74 -3.57
N LEU A 78 4.10 1.82 -3.17
CA LEU A 78 4.22 3.14 -3.80
C LEU A 78 5.65 3.68 -3.67
N GLU A 79 6.27 3.55 -2.49
CA GLU A 79 7.68 3.90 -2.26
C GLU A 79 8.59 3.17 -3.25
N ALA A 80 8.46 1.84 -3.34
CA ALA A 80 9.27 1.04 -4.24
C ALA A 80 9.04 1.38 -5.72
N GLN A 81 7.82 1.76 -6.13
CA GLN A 81 7.54 2.16 -7.51
C GLN A 81 8.08 3.55 -7.85
N VAL A 82 8.00 4.49 -6.91
CA VAL A 82 8.61 5.82 -7.05
C VAL A 82 10.12 5.67 -7.23
N GLU A 83 10.79 4.85 -6.42
CA GLU A 83 12.23 4.60 -6.53
C GLU A 83 12.63 3.89 -7.82
N ARG A 84 11.85 2.89 -8.25
CA ARG A 84 12.21 2.04 -9.39
C ARG A 84 11.90 2.66 -10.75
N GLU A 85 10.74 3.28 -10.89
CA GLU A 85 10.23 3.71 -12.21
C GLU A 85 9.95 5.21 -12.31
N GLY A 86 9.91 5.95 -11.19
CA GLY A 86 9.58 7.38 -11.19
C GLY A 86 8.16 7.69 -11.70
N ARG A 87 7.28 6.67 -11.71
CA ARG A 87 5.88 6.73 -12.15
C ARG A 87 5.04 5.74 -11.35
N VAL A 88 3.79 6.10 -11.14
CA VAL A 88 2.78 5.29 -10.45
C VAL A 88 1.44 5.51 -11.15
N ASP A 89 0.74 4.42 -11.44
CA ASP A 89 -0.63 4.47 -11.98
C ASP A 89 -1.63 4.93 -10.92
N SER A 90 -2.72 5.58 -11.34
CA SER A 90 -3.75 6.09 -10.40
C SER A 90 -4.52 4.98 -9.67
N ILE A 91 -4.49 3.75 -10.19
CA ILE A 91 -5.10 2.59 -9.55
C ILE A 91 -4.07 1.47 -9.54
N VAL A 92 -3.79 0.96 -8.35
CA VAL A 92 -2.89 -0.16 -8.12
C VAL A 92 -3.69 -1.31 -7.55
N VAL A 93 -3.50 -2.52 -8.09
CA VAL A 93 -4.09 -3.74 -7.53
C VAL A 93 -2.98 -4.62 -6.96
N ILE A 94 -3.08 -4.93 -5.67
CA ILE A 94 -2.18 -5.84 -4.98
C ILE A 94 -2.90 -7.18 -4.84
N SER A 95 -2.50 -8.11 -5.69
CA SER A 95 -3.04 -9.47 -5.76
C SER A 95 -2.15 -10.46 -4.99
N ALA A 96 -2.64 -11.67 -4.76
CA ALA A 96 -1.80 -12.75 -4.21
C ALA A 96 -0.59 -13.07 -5.11
N ALA A 97 -0.75 -12.95 -6.43
CA ALA A 97 0.37 -13.10 -7.37
C ALA A 97 1.40 -11.98 -7.21
N THR A 98 0.95 -10.73 -7.01
CA THR A 98 1.83 -9.59 -6.69
C THR A 98 2.67 -9.87 -5.45
N LEU A 99 2.07 -10.43 -4.39
CA LEU A 99 2.79 -10.78 -3.16
C LEU A 99 3.81 -11.90 -3.36
N ALA A 100 3.51 -12.89 -4.21
CA ALA A 100 4.43 -13.98 -4.53
C ALA A 100 5.71 -13.47 -5.24
N GLU A 101 5.58 -12.41 -6.05
CA GLU A 101 6.69 -11.78 -6.76
C GLU A 101 7.45 -10.73 -5.92
N ARG A 102 6.84 -10.28 -4.82
CA ARG A 102 7.31 -9.14 -4.01
C ARG A 102 7.34 -9.51 -2.52
N PRO A 103 8.22 -10.42 -2.10
CA PRO A 103 8.25 -10.94 -0.73
C PRO A 103 8.51 -9.86 0.34
N GLU A 104 9.08 -8.72 -0.04
CA GLU A 104 9.24 -7.57 0.85
C GLU A 104 7.90 -6.98 1.31
N LEU A 105 6.85 -7.04 0.49
CA LEU A 105 5.51 -6.60 0.88
C LEU A 105 4.90 -7.52 1.95
N VAL A 106 5.21 -8.81 1.90
CA VAL A 106 4.80 -9.78 2.93
C VAL A 106 5.54 -9.51 4.24
N ALA A 107 6.79 -9.05 4.18
CA ALA A 107 7.54 -8.68 5.38
C ALA A 107 6.92 -7.48 6.11
N VAL A 108 6.33 -6.52 5.39
CA VAL A 108 5.59 -5.38 5.98
C VAL A 108 4.46 -5.89 6.88
N ALA A 109 3.65 -6.85 6.42
CA ALA A 109 2.55 -7.38 7.21
C ALA A 109 3.00 -8.08 8.50
N ARG A 110 4.16 -8.73 8.51
CA ARG A 110 4.73 -9.34 9.72
C ARG A 110 5.11 -8.30 10.78
N SER A 111 5.55 -7.12 10.34
CA SER A 111 5.85 -6.00 11.23
C SER A 111 4.59 -5.40 11.86
N LEU A 112 3.44 -5.45 11.19
CA LEU A 112 2.16 -4.99 11.76
C LEU A 112 1.77 -5.75 13.04
N ALA A 113 1.94 -7.08 13.03
CA ALA A 113 1.65 -7.91 14.21
C ALA A 113 2.63 -7.67 15.38
N SER A 114 3.84 -7.19 15.08
CA SER A 114 4.89 -6.95 16.09
C SER A 114 4.77 -5.58 16.77
N GLY A 115 4.03 -4.64 16.18
CA GLY A 115 3.85 -3.27 16.70
C GLY A 115 2.64 -3.10 17.64
N ALA A 116 1.81 -4.13 17.81
CA ALA A 116 0.62 -4.11 18.66
C ALA A 116 0.87 -4.58 20.12
N SER A 117 2.14 -4.63 20.55
CA SER A 117 2.57 -5.06 21.90
C SER A 117 2.86 -3.88 22.83
#